data_AF-A0A9C9Q3P6-F1
#
_entry.id   AF-A0A9C9Q3P6-F1
#
_cell.length_a   1.000
_cell.length_b   1.000
_cell.length_c   1.000
_cell.angle_alpha   90.00
_cell.angle_beta   90.00
_cell.angle_gamma   90.00
#
_symmetry.space_group_name_H-M   'P 1'
#
loop_
_entity.id
_entity.type
_entity.pdbx_description
1 polymer ?
#
loop_
_entity_poly.entity_id
_entity_poly.type
_entity_poly.pdbx_seq_one_letter_code
_entity_poly.pdbx_strand_id
1 'polypeptide(L)' 'MKVCIVSDSHDNRRLLEIAVRDAKKRGAEAVLHCGDVVAPTTLRVLQKYGLPVHV' A
#
# COMPACT_ATOMS: atom_id res chain seq x y z
N MET A 1 -2.00 -12.25 -12.92
CA MET A 1 -1.30 -11.04 -12.48
C MET A 1 -2.29 -10.12 -11.79
N LYS A 2 -2.02 -9.68 -10.55
CA LYS A 2 -2.88 -8.72 -9.82
C LYS A 2 -2.05 -7.58 -9.24
N VAL A 3 -2.57 -6.36 -9.29
CA VAL A 3 -1.95 -5.16 -8.73
C VAL A 3 -2.91 -4.53 -7.71
N CYS A 4 -2.38 -4.12 -6.57
CA CYS A 4 -3.10 -3.35 -5.56
C CYS A 4 -3.04 -1.88 -5.95
N ILE A 5 -4.20 -1.24 -6.18
CA ILE A 5 -4.29 0.21 -6.38
C ILE A 5 -4.96 0.81 -5.14
N VAL A 6 -4.31 1.79 -4.54
CA VAL A 6 -4.80 2.56 -3.38
C VAL A 6 -4.60 4.05 -3.65
N SER A 7 -5.35 4.91 -2.96
CA SER A 7 -5.25 6.36 -3.09
C SER A 7 -5.52 7.02 -1.74
N ASP A 8 -5.02 8.25 -1.56
CA ASP A 8 -5.40 9.18 -0.50
C ASP A 8 -5.39 8.57 0.90
N SER A 9 -4.31 7.86 1.21
CA SER A 9 -4.14 7.27 2.54
C SER A 9 -4.10 8.33 3.64
N HIS A 10 -3.72 9.58 3.33
CA HIS A 10 -3.67 10.71 4.26
C HIS A 10 -2.99 10.33 5.59
N ASP A 11 -1.87 9.61 5.48
CA ASP A 11 -1.10 9.07 6.61
C ASP A 11 -1.83 8.09 7.54
N ASN A 12 -3.00 7.59 7.11
CA ASN A 12 -3.71 6.53 7.82
C ASN A 12 -3.05 5.17 7.60
N ARG A 13 -1.93 4.97 8.32
CA ARG A 13 -1.10 3.77 8.30
C ARG A 13 -1.89 2.49 8.53
N ARG A 14 -2.87 2.51 9.44
CA ARG A 14 -3.70 1.33 9.77
C ARG A 14 -4.56 0.89 8.59
N LEU A 15 -5.27 1.83 7.95
CA LEU A 15 -6.13 1.50 6.82
C LEU A 15 -5.30 1.10 5.59
N LEU A 16 -4.20 1.82 5.33
CA LEU A 16 -3.25 1.47 4.26
C LEU A 16 -2.71 0.04 4.43
N GLU A 17 -2.29 -0.32 5.65
CA GLU A 17 -1.81 -1.66 5.96
C GLU A 17 -2.89 -2.73 5.73
N ILE A 18 -4.13 -2.49 6.21
CA ILE A 18 -5.23 -3.43 6.04
C ILE A 18 -5.52 -3.66 4.56
N ALA A 19 -5.55 -2.60 3.75
CA ALA A 19 -5.82 -2.68 2.32
C ALA A 19 -4.72 -3.49 1.58
N VAL A 20 -3.45 -3.17 1.80
CA VAL A 20 -2.33 -3.87 1.14
C VAL A 20 -2.22 -5.32 1.59
N ARG A 21 -2.43 -5.60 2.89
CA ARG A 21 -2.46 -6.98 3.41
C ARG A 21 -3.54 -7.82 2.72
N ASP A 22 -4.72 -7.27 2.56
CA ASP A 22 -5.87 -7.94 1.95
C ASP A 22 -5.64 -8.16 0.44
N ALA A 23 -5.06 -7.16 -0.25
CA ALA A 23 -4.64 -7.30 -1.64
C ALA A 23 -3.56 -8.38 -1.81
N LYS A 24 -2.54 -8.42 -0.95
CA LYS A 24 -1.51 -9.47 -0.95
C LYS A 24 -2.12 -10.86 -0.77
N LYS A 25 -3.06 -11.02 0.16
CA LYS A 25 -3.79 -12.30 0.36
C LYS A 25 -4.58 -12.72 -0.89
N ARG A 26 -5.06 -11.76 -1.68
CA ARG A 26 -5.72 -12.01 -2.97
C ARG A 26 -4.75 -12.29 -4.12
N GLY A 27 -3.44 -12.27 -3.88
CA GLY A 27 -2.41 -12.53 -4.88
C GLY A 27 -1.89 -11.30 -5.61
N ALA A 28 -1.98 -10.11 -5.01
CA ALA A 28 -1.34 -8.91 -5.57
C ALA A 28 0.19 -9.02 -5.52
N GLU A 29 0.83 -8.61 -6.60
CA GLU A 29 2.29 -8.71 -6.82
C GLU A 29 2.99 -7.35 -6.73
N ALA A 30 2.22 -6.24 -6.76
CA ALA A 30 2.71 -4.87 -6.62
C ALA A 30 1.64 -3.96 -5.99
N VAL A 31 2.06 -2.82 -5.44
CA VAL A 31 1.20 -1.74 -4.94
C VAL A 31 1.47 -0.46 -5.73
N LEU A 32 0.41 0.16 -6.22
CA LEU A 32 0.41 1.50 -6.81
C LEU A 32 -0.43 2.43 -5.92
N HIS A 33 0.17 3.47 -5.37
CA HIS A 33 -0.50 4.47 -4.55
C HIS A 33 -0.66 5.77 -5.35
N CYS A 34 -1.88 6.07 -5.79
CA CYS A 34 -2.12 7.15 -6.77
C CYS A 34 -2.46 8.52 -6.16
N GLY A 35 -2.59 8.62 -4.85
CA GLY A 35 -3.00 9.85 -4.17
C GLY A 35 -2.09 10.23 -3.01
N ASP A 36 -2.64 10.99 -2.07
CA ASP A 36 -1.82 11.67 -1.08
C ASP A 36 -1.18 10.72 -0.04
N VAL A 37 0.15 10.64 -0.11
CA VAL A 37 1.03 10.17 0.96
C VAL A 37 1.69 11.41 1.57
N VAL A 38 1.07 11.97 2.62
CA VAL A 38 1.50 13.25 3.20
C VAL A 38 2.90 13.14 3.82
N ALA A 39 3.16 12.07 4.59
CA ALA A 39 4.47 11.76 5.13
C ALA A 39 5.04 10.47 4.52
N PRO A 40 6.27 10.48 3.96
CA PRO A 40 6.90 9.27 3.41
C PRO A 40 7.03 8.11 4.41
N THR A 41 7.07 8.42 5.71
CA THR A 41 7.11 7.41 6.78
C THR A 41 5.86 6.53 6.84
N THR A 42 4.73 6.98 6.28
CA THR A 42 3.49 6.20 6.17
C THR A 42 3.70 4.90 5.40
N LEU A 43 4.53 4.90 4.36
CA LEU A 43 4.81 3.71 3.55
C LEU A 43 5.62 2.63 4.28
N ARG A 44 6.28 2.95 5.41
CA ARG A 44 7.09 1.97 6.17
C ARG A 44 6.27 0.77 6.65
N VAL A 45 4.97 0.96 6.92
CA VAL A 45 4.08 -0.13 7.33
C VAL A 45 3.91 -1.20 6.25
N LEU A 46 4.24 -0.87 5.00
CA LEU A 46 4.16 -1.77 3.86
C LEU A 46 5.42 -2.63 3.65
N GLN A 47 6.57 -2.25 4.20
CA GLN A 47 7.86 -2.91 3.96
C GLN A 47 7.83 -4.41 4.33
N LYS A 48 7.13 -4.77 5.40
CA LYS A 48 6.97 -6.17 5.84
C LYS A 48 6.23 -7.07 4.84
N TYR A 49 5.56 -6.48 3.85
CA TYR A 49 4.87 -7.26 2.81
C TYR A 49 5.77 -7.62 1.63
N GLY A 50 6.96 -7.01 1.50
CA GLY A 50 7.91 -7.35 0.42
C GLY A 50 7.35 -7.15 -0.99
N LEU A 51 6.32 -6.32 -1.15
CA LEU A 51 5.79 -5.96 -2.46
C LEU A 51 6.51 -4.69 -2.95
N PRO A 52 6.82 -4.57 -4.25
CA PRO A 52 7.20 -3.28 -4.83
C PRO A 52 6.06 -2.28 -4.65
N VAL A 53 6.42 -1.07 -4.24
CA VAL A 53 5.49 0.05 -4.01
C VAL A 53 5.87 1.19 -4.94
N HIS A 54 4.89 1.65 -5.73
CA HIS A 54 4.98 2.80 -6.62
C HIS A 54 4.05 3.88 -6.09
N VAL A 55 4.51 5.13 -6.06
CA VAL A 55 3.82 6.31 -5.51
C VAL A 55 3.86 7.42 -6.55
#